data_AF-A0A0W0WJJ2-F1
#
_entry.id   AF-A0A0W0WJJ2-F1
#
_cell.length_a   1.000
_cell.length_b   1.000
_cell.length_c   1.000
_cell.angle_alpha   90.00
_cell.angle_beta   90.00
_cell.angle_gamma   90.00
#
_symmetry.space_group_name_H-M   'P 1'
#
loop_
_entity.id
_entity.type
_entity.pdbx_description
1 polymer ?
#
loop_
_entity_poly.entity_id
_entity_poly.type
_entity_poly.pdbx_seq_one_letter_code
_entity_poly.pdbx_strand_id
1 'polypeptide(L)'
;MDVSVGEFLVVLYVVGGLITLSYSIKSFLNFQRFNTYYNQDLLLKRPDLKRYLILKPIFWPYFFVTEKSPTERLSELFFKHYGDEGHTYFGNQGLKNFLNDLFKGKSRYKECQIKSFCWSIDKNSQDWIDYRKFFNDDTLYAHIIYTKIRDKYLLRVTWEKADTTRPAATVSRFELDQGQRLSESEFKIRMKQINATEANRLFHNIDRKAKAE
;
A
#
# COMPACT_ATOMS: atom_id res chain seq x y z
N MET A 1 -14.31 -44.10 -11.50
CA MET A 1 -13.98 -44.15 -10.06
C MET A 1 -14.69 -42.98 -9.42
N ASP A 2 -15.81 -43.24 -8.73
CA ASP A 2 -16.49 -42.23 -7.94
C ASP A 2 -15.68 -42.04 -6.66
N VAL A 3 -14.95 -40.93 -6.58
CA VAL A 3 -14.25 -40.53 -5.35
C VAL A 3 -15.31 -40.16 -4.34
N SER A 4 -15.32 -40.84 -3.19
CA SER A 4 -16.25 -40.48 -2.12
C SER A 4 -15.94 -39.07 -1.61
N VAL A 5 -16.95 -38.33 -1.16
CA VAL A 5 -16.77 -36.97 -0.61
C VAL A 5 -15.70 -36.94 0.50
N GLY A 6 -15.62 -38.01 1.29
CA GLY A 6 -14.59 -38.17 2.33
C GLY A 6 -13.17 -38.26 1.77
N GLU A 7 -12.94 -39.11 0.77
CA GLU A 7 -11.64 -39.23 0.11
C GLU A 7 -11.22 -37.92 -0.57
N PHE A 8 -12.18 -37.23 -1.20
CA PHE A 8 -11.92 -35.93 -1.81
C PHE A 8 -11.48 -34.88 -0.77
N LEU A 9 -12.16 -34.81 0.37
CA LEU A 9 -11.79 -33.89 1.46
C LEU A 9 -10.41 -34.20 2.05
N VAL A 10 -10.07 -35.48 2.19
CA VAL A 10 -8.73 -35.90 2.67
C VAL A 10 -7.66 -35.48 1.67
N VAL A 11 -7.86 -35.74 0.37
CA VAL A 11 -6.92 -35.31 -0.68
C VAL A 11 -6.76 -33.79 -0.67
N LEU A 12 -7.85 -33.04 -0.60
CA LEU A 12 -7.83 -31.57 -0.51
C LEU A 12 -7.03 -31.10 0.72
N TYR A 13 -7.27 -31.73 1.89
CA TYR A 13 -6.57 -31.42 3.13
C TYR A 13 -5.06 -31.66 3.02
N VAL A 14 -4.64 -32.80 2.48
CA VAL A 14 -3.22 -33.14 2.32
C VAL A 14 -2.55 -32.19 1.33
N VAL A 15 -3.15 -31.96 0.16
CA VAL A 15 -2.60 -31.08 -0.88
C VAL A 15 -2.48 -29.64 -0.36
N GLY A 16 -3.53 -29.10 0.27
CA GLY A 16 -3.52 -27.76 0.87
C GLY A 16 -2.48 -27.63 1.98
N GLY A 17 -2.30 -28.68 2.80
CA GLY A 17 -1.28 -28.75 3.84
C GLY A 17 0.13 -28.69 3.26
N LEU A 18 0.43 -29.48 2.21
CA LEU A 18 1.73 -29.50 1.54
C LEU A 18 2.06 -28.15 0.90
N ILE A 19 1.09 -27.53 0.22
CA ILE A 19 1.25 -26.19 -0.36
C ILE A 19 1.58 -25.18 0.74
N THR A 20 0.81 -25.17 1.82
CA THR A 20 1.02 -24.24 2.93
C THR A 20 2.36 -24.46 3.63
N LEU A 21 2.77 -25.72 3.79
CA LEU A 21 4.08 -26.09 4.33
C LEU A 21 5.22 -25.55 3.47
N SER A 22 5.12 -25.69 2.14
CA SER A 22 6.11 -25.16 1.21
C SER A 22 6.29 -23.64 1.35
N TYR A 23 5.19 -22.91 1.54
CA TYR A 23 5.21 -21.46 1.77
C TYR A 23 5.78 -21.09 3.14
N SER A 24 5.46 -21.86 4.19
CA SER A 24 6.04 -21.66 5.52
C SER A 24 7.56 -21.87 5.50
N ILE A 25 8.04 -22.92 4.84
CA ILE A 25 9.48 -23.19 4.66
C ILE A 25 10.14 -22.05 3.90
N LYS A 26 9.57 -21.61 2.77
CA LYS A 26 10.11 -20.49 1.98
C LYS A 26 10.17 -19.20 2.81
N SER A 27 9.13 -18.90 3.57
CA SER A 27 9.09 -17.75 4.47
C SER A 27 10.17 -17.83 5.54
N PHE A 28 10.33 -19.00 6.16
CA PHE A 28 11.37 -19.24 7.17
C PHE A 28 12.78 -19.02 6.60
N LEU A 29 13.08 -19.55 5.41
CA LEU A 29 14.36 -19.35 4.73
C LEU A 29 14.61 -17.86 4.40
N ASN A 30 13.56 -17.13 4.00
CA ASN A 30 13.67 -15.69 3.77
C ASN A 30 13.98 -14.94 5.07
N PHE A 31 13.32 -15.28 6.19
CA PHE A 31 13.64 -14.68 7.50
C PHE A 31 15.08 -14.95 7.92
N GLN A 32 15.60 -16.16 7.71
CA GLN A 32 17.02 -16.45 7.96
C GLN A 32 17.94 -15.57 7.12
N ARG A 33 17.65 -15.38 5.82
CA ARG A 33 18.41 -14.47 4.96
C ARG A 33 18.35 -13.02 5.45
N PHE A 34 17.17 -12.55 5.88
CA PHE A 34 17.02 -11.22 6.47
C PHE A 34 17.81 -11.05 7.76
N ASN A 35 17.84 -12.07 8.63
CA ASN A 35 18.64 -12.07 9.84
C ASN A 35 20.14 -11.89 9.52
N THR A 36 20.65 -12.55 8.47
CA THR A 36 22.03 -12.40 8.01
C THR A 36 22.31 -10.99 7.48
N TYR A 37 21.35 -10.36 6.80
CA TYR A 37 21.55 -9.04 6.17
C TYR A 37 21.44 -7.87 7.15
N TYR A 38 20.52 -7.95 8.12
CA TYR A 38 20.26 -6.89 9.09
C TYR A 38 20.87 -7.14 10.47
N ASN A 39 21.56 -8.28 10.66
CA ASN A 39 22.19 -8.70 11.90
C ASN A 39 21.24 -8.63 13.12
N GLN A 40 19.97 -8.94 12.90
CA GLN A 40 18.93 -8.98 13.91
C GLN A 40 18.12 -10.24 13.75
N ASP A 41 17.98 -11.04 14.80
CA ASP A 41 17.14 -12.23 14.76
C ASP A 41 15.66 -11.88 14.95
N LEU A 42 14.98 -11.63 13.84
CA LEU A 42 13.56 -11.25 13.81
C LEU A 42 12.65 -12.35 14.37
N LEU A 43 12.99 -13.63 14.15
CA LEU A 43 12.19 -14.76 14.63
C LEU A 43 12.37 -15.01 16.13
N LEU A 44 13.52 -14.64 16.69
CA LEU A 44 13.74 -14.65 18.14
C LEU A 44 12.99 -13.51 18.83
N LYS A 45 12.97 -12.32 18.21
CA LYS A 45 12.20 -11.16 18.68
C LYS A 45 10.68 -11.34 18.55
N ARG A 46 10.22 -12.16 17.61
CA ARG A 46 8.80 -12.41 17.30
C ARG A 46 8.46 -13.90 17.37
N PRO A 47 8.37 -14.48 18.58
CA PRO A 47 8.01 -15.89 18.76
C PRO A 47 6.59 -16.21 18.27
N ASP A 48 5.70 -15.21 18.24
CA ASP A 48 4.38 -15.25 17.62
C ASP A 48 4.46 -15.66 16.14
N LEU A 49 5.35 -15.04 15.38
CA LEU A 49 5.54 -15.31 13.96
C LEU A 49 6.11 -16.71 13.72
N LYS A 50 7.05 -17.15 14.56
CA LYS A 50 7.60 -18.51 14.50
C LYS A 50 6.51 -19.57 14.73
N ARG A 51 5.69 -19.40 15.78
CA ARG A 51 4.56 -20.28 16.07
C ARG A 51 3.55 -20.28 14.92
N TYR A 52 3.25 -19.11 14.37
CA TYR A 52 2.38 -18.97 13.21
C TYR A 52 2.87 -19.79 12.02
N LEU A 53 4.15 -19.69 11.64
CA LEU A 53 4.71 -20.45 10.50
C LEU A 53 4.61 -21.97 10.67
N ILE A 54 4.67 -22.48 11.91
CA ILE A 54 4.53 -23.91 12.25
C ILE A 54 3.07 -24.35 12.26
N LEU A 55 2.18 -23.53 12.82
CA LEU A 55 0.75 -23.85 12.95
C LEU A 55 -0.01 -23.70 11.63
N LYS A 56 0.45 -22.80 10.75
CA LYS A 56 -0.24 -22.49 9.49
C LYS A 56 -0.48 -23.70 8.60
N PRO A 57 0.49 -24.62 8.36
CA PRO A 57 0.26 -25.81 7.55
C PRO A 57 -0.70 -26.82 8.19
N ILE A 58 -0.69 -26.96 9.52
CA ILE A 58 -1.55 -27.90 10.26
C ILE A 58 -3.00 -27.41 10.22
N PHE A 59 -3.21 -26.13 10.53
CA PHE A 59 -4.53 -25.50 10.56
C PHE A 59 -4.80 -24.71 9.29
N TRP A 60 -4.26 -25.17 8.15
CA TRP A 60 -4.36 -24.42 6.90
C TRP A 60 -5.80 -24.09 6.49
N PRO A 61 -6.83 -24.94 6.70
CA PRO A 61 -8.20 -24.57 6.33
C PRO A 61 -8.72 -23.40 7.17
N TYR A 62 -8.40 -23.36 8.46
CA TYR A 62 -8.79 -22.27 9.35
C TYR A 62 -8.14 -20.95 8.93
N PHE A 63 -6.82 -20.96 8.71
CA PHE A 63 -6.11 -19.78 8.21
C PHE A 63 -6.56 -19.41 6.78
N PHE A 64 -6.97 -20.40 5.99
CA PHE A 64 -7.49 -20.14 4.65
C PHE A 64 -8.78 -19.30 4.71
N VAL A 65 -9.69 -19.64 5.61
CA VAL A 65 -10.98 -18.93 5.75
C VAL A 65 -10.80 -17.58 6.46
N THR A 66 -9.91 -17.50 7.46
CA THR A 66 -9.81 -16.32 8.33
C THR A 66 -8.85 -15.24 7.85
N GLU A 67 -7.78 -15.59 7.12
CA GLU A 67 -6.75 -14.59 6.73
C GLU A 67 -7.15 -13.72 5.55
N LYS A 68 -7.97 -14.25 4.64
CA LYS A 68 -8.36 -13.55 3.41
C LYS A 68 -9.79 -13.89 3.06
N SER A 69 -10.55 -12.83 2.75
CA SER A 69 -11.88 -12.98 2.17
C SER A 69 -11.82 -13.71 0.82
N PRO A 70 -12.91 -14.38 0.40
CA PRO A 70 -12.99 -14.97 -0.94
C PRO A 70 -12.67 -13.96 -2.06
N THR A 71 -13.08 -12.70 -1.88
CA THR A 71 -12.82 -11.62 -2.85
C THR A 71 -11.34 -11.31 -2.99
N GLU A 72 -10.58 -11.28 -1.89
CA GLU A 72 -9.14 -11.01 -1.92
C GLU A 72 -8.40 -12.16 -2.60
N ARG A 73 -8.83 -13.40 -2.36
CA ARG A 73 -8.25 -14.58 -3.02
C ARG A 73 -8.46 -14.54 -4.53
N LEU A 74 -9.67 -14.23 -4.98
CA LEU A 74 -9.97 -14.06 -6.40
C LEU A 74 -9.19 -12.90 -7.01
N SER A 75 -9.13 -11.77 -6.31
CA SER A 75 -8.35 -10.61 -6.72
C SER A 75 -6.87 -10.96 -6.88
N GLU A 76 -6.27 -11.64 -5.91
CA GLU A 76 -4.87 -12.03 -5.98
C GLU A 76 -4.59 -13.15 -7.00
N LEU A 77 -5.56 -14.01 -7.29
CA LEU A 77 -5.41 -15.07 -8.28
C LEU A 77 -5.42 -14.51 -9.71
N PHE A 78 -6.35 -13.61 -10.01
CA PHE A 78 -6.60 -13.16 -11.38
C PHE A 78 -6.11 -11.74 -11.67
N PHE A 79 -6.03 -10.87 -10.66
CA PHE A 79 -5.81 -9.43 -10.82
C PHE A 79 -4.58 -8.90 -10.09
N LYS A 80 -3.77 -9.74 -9.42
CA LYS A 80 -2.57 -9.27 -8.68
C LYS A 80 -1.58 -8.48 -9.55
N HIS A 81 -1.55 -8.72 -10.87
CA HIS A 81 -0.69 -7.99 -11.81
C HIS A 81 -1.47 -6.96 -12.63
N TYR A 82 -2.74 -6.69 -12.29
CA TYR A 82 -3.53 -5.66 -12.93
C TYR A 82 -3.26 -4.31 -12.30
N GLY A 83 -2.37 -3.55 -12.94
CA GLY A 83 -2.06 -2.18 -12.56
C GLY A 83 -0.79 -1.68 -13.25
N ASP A 84 0.12 -1.11 -12.48
CA ASP A 84 1.43 -0.67 -12.95
C ASP A 84 2.33 -1.84 -13.33
N GLU A 85 3.11 -1.67 -14.39
CA GLU A 85 4.04 -2.69 -14.87
C GLU A 85 5.06 -3.04 -13.79
N GLY A 86 5.38 -4.33 -13.66
CA GLY A 86 6.29 -4.84 -12.62
C GLY A 86 5.72 -4.82 -11.19
N HIS A 87 4.51 -4.28 -10.96
CA HIS A 87 3.91 -4.23 -9.63
C HIS A 87 3.05 -5.45 -9.33
N THR A 88 3.01 -5.82 -8.06
CA THR A 88 2.10 -6.84 -7.53
C THR A 88 1.19 -6.21 -6.50
N TYR A 89 -0.11 -6.22 -6.77
CA TYR A 89 -1.16 -5.68 -5.92
C TYR A 89 -1.74 -6.80 -5.05
N PHE A 90 -1.73 -6.58 -3.73
CA PHE A 90 -2.25 -7.52 -2.75
C PHE A 90 -3.68 -7.21 -2.32
N GLY A 91 -4.37 -8.22 -1.77
CA GLY A 91 -5.77 -8.12 -1.40
C GLY A 91 -6.66 -7.74 -2.59
N ASN A 92 -7.62 -6.84 -2.36
CA ASN A 92 -8.58 -6.40 -3.38
C ASN A 92 -8.07 -5.30 -4.31
N GLN A 93 -6.80 -4.88 -4.22
CA GLN A 93 -6.30 -3.74 -4.98
C GLN A 93 -6.30 -3.99 -6.50
N GLY A 94 -5.86 -5.16 -6.95
CA GLY A 94 -5.85 -5.52 -8.37
C GLY A 94 -7.25 -5.52 -8.99
N LEU A 95 -8.21 -6.16 -8.31
CA LEU A 95 -9.60 -6.14 -8.72
C LEU A 95 -10.17 -4.72 -8.72
N LYS A 96 -9.86 -3.90 -7.70
CA LYS A 96 -10.29 -2.50 -7.65
C LYS A 96 -9.74 -1.68 -8.82
N ASN A 97 -8.48 -1.89 -9.19
CA ASN A 97 -7.86 -1.26 -10.36
C ASN A 97 -8.59 -1.64 -11.65
N PHE A 98 -8.91 -2.93 -11.82
CA PHE A 98 -9.67 -3.43 -12.97
C PHE A 98 -11.06 -2.80 -13.04
N LEU A 99 -11.81 -2.80 -11.94
CA LEU A 99 -13.15 -2.21 -11.89
C LEU A 99 -13.10 -0.70 -12.14
N ASN A 100 -12.10 0.01 -11.60
CA ASN A 100 -11.93 1.44 -11.88
C ASN A 100 -11.67 1.70 -13.37
N ASP A 101 -10.82 0.91 -14.02
CA ASP A 101 -10.58 1.06 -15.45
C ASP A 101 -11.82 0.72 -16.29
N LEU A 102 -12.60 -0.29 -15.88
CA LEU A 102 -13.85 -0.67 -16.54
C LEU A 102 -14.93 0.41 -16.42
N PHE A 103 -15.15 0.96 -15.22
CA PHE A 103 -16.26 1.89 -14.96
C PHE A 103 -15.91 3.37 -15.16
N LYS A 104 -14.65 3.76 -14.93
CA LYS A 104 -14.22 5.17 -15.01
C LYS A 104 -13.35 5.44 -16.23
N GLY A 105 -12.91 4.41 -16.95
CA GLY A 105 -12.00 4.51 -18.08
C GLY A 105 -10.55 4.74 -17.67
N LYS A 106 -9.63 4.32 -18.55
CA LYS A 106 -8.17 4.42 -18.34
C LYS A 106 -7.64 5.85 -18.41
N SER A 107 -8.32 6.75 -19.13
CA SER A 107 -7.90 8.14 -19.37
C SER A 107 -8.46 9.15 -18.37
N ARG A 108 -9.10 8.71 -17.28
CA ARG A 108 -9.84 9.56 -16.32
C ARG A 108 -9.06 10.72 -15.68
N TYR A 109 -7.73 10.66 -15.71
CA TYR A 109 -6.85 11.73 -15.20
C TYR A 109 -5.97 12.38 -16.26
N LYS A 110 -6.19 12.08 -17.56
CA LYS A 110 -5.30 12.52 -18.65
C LYS A 110 -5.24 14.04 -18.78
N GLU A 111 -6.34 14.73 -18.49
CA GLU A 111 -6.45 16.19 -18.57
C GLU A 111 -6.19 16.88 -17.22
N CYS A 112 -5.98 16.11 -16.15
CA CYS A 112 -5.72 16.68 -14.84
C CYS A 112 -4.28 17.20 -14.76
N GLN A 113 -4.12 18.42 -14.24
CA GLN A 113 -2.79 18.94 -13.91
C GLN A 113 -2.31 18.29 -12.62
N ILE A 114 -1.59 17.19 -12.74
CA ILE A 114 -1.00 16.47 -11.61
C ILE A 114 0.22 17.25 -11.11
N LYS A 115 0.30 17.45 -9.80
CA LYS A 115 1.46 18.00 -9.11
C LYS A 115 2.06 16.92 -8.23
N SER A 116 3.39 16.81 -8.27
CA SER A 116 4.16 15.91 -7.41
C SER A 116 5.38 16.64 -6.88
N PHE A 117 5.65 16.50 -5.59
CA PHE A 117 6.83 17.04 -4.92
C PHE A 117 7.06 16.31 -3.60
N CYS A 118 8.23 16.52 -3.02
CA CYS A 118 8.66 15.94 -1.76
C CYS A 118 8.90 17.05 -0.73
N TRP A 119 8.37 16.89 0.48
CA TRP A 119 8.61 17.82 1.60
C TRP A 119 9.25 17.10 2.76
N SER A 120 10.20 17.75 3.43
CA SER A 120 10.59 17.31 4.77
C SER A 120 9.41 17.50 5.72
N ILE A 121 9.12 16.49 6.53
CA ILE A 121 8.04 16.57 7.51
C ILE A 121 8.44 17.51 8.65
N ASP A 122 7.49 18.29 9.15
CA ASP A 122 7.71 19.09 10.35
C ASP A 122 7.93 18.16 11.56
N LYS A 123 9.06 18.32 12.26
CA LYS A 123 9.41 17.52 13.44
C LYS A 123 8.45 17.70 14.61
N ASN A 124 7.62 18.75 14.58
CA ASN A 124 6.58 18.98 15.58
C ASN A 124 5.21 18.42 15.16
N SER A 125 5.09 17.86 13.95
CA SER A 125 3.83 17.26 13.48
C SER A 125 3.54 15.94 14.19
N GLN A 126 2.24 15.62 14.29
CA GLN A 126 1.79 14.34 14.83
C GLN A 126 2.32 13.16 13.99
N ASP A 127 2.35 13.32 12.66
CA ASP A 127 2.88 12.32 11.72
C ASP A 127 4.36 11.98 12.03
N TRP A 128 5.17 12.99 12.37
CA TRP A 128 6.57 12.78 12.78
C TRP A 128 6.69 12.09 14.14
N ILE A 129 5.91 12.56 15.12
CA ILE A 129 5.90 11.99 16.47
C ILE A 129 5.55 10.51 16.43
N ASP A 130 4.55 10.13 15.63
CA ASP A 130 4.13 8.74 15.49
C ASP A 130 5.16 7.88 14.75
N TYR A 131 5.82 8.42 13.73
CA TYR A 131 6.94 7.72 13.08
C TYR A 131 8.09 7.44 14.05
N ARG A 132 8.52 8.45 14.81
CA ARG A 132 9.67 8.34 15.73
C ARG A 132 9.45 7.32 16.85
N LYS A 133 8.19 7.05 17.24
CA LYS A 133 7.88 6.01 18.23
C LYS A 133 8.31 4.60 17.79
N PHE A 134 8.28 4.34 16.48
CA PHE A 134 8.57 3.02 15.92
C PHE A 134 9.94 2.95 15.23
N PHE A 135 10.44 4.08 14.73
CA PHE A 135 11.67 4.15 13.95
C PHE A 135 12.63 5.16 14.56
N ASN A 136 13.86 4.72 14.83
CA ASN A 136 14.92 5.54 15.40
C ASN A 136 15.73 6.23 14.28
N ASP A 137 15.03 6.90 13.36
CA ASP A 137 15.57 7.50 12.14
C ASP A 137 15.09 8.95 12.04
N ASP A 138 16.00 9.86 11.72
CA ASP A 138 15.74 11.31 11.63
C ASP A 138 15.43 11.77 10.19
N THR A 139 15.30 10.84 9.25
CA THR A 139 14.97 11.12 7.86
C THR A 139 13.58 10.58 7.50
N LEU A 140 12.61 11.50 7.39
CA LEU A 140 11.29 11.21 6.85
C LEU A 140 10.81 12.39 5.99
N TYR A 141 10.43 12.04 4.77
CA TYR A 141 9.89 12.95 3.79
C TYR A 141 8.47 12.52 3.42
N ALA A 142 7.65 13.52 3.13
CA ALA A 142 6.32 13.37 2.58
C ALA A 142 6.39 13.52 1.07
N HIS A 143 6.25 12.42 0.34
CA HIS A 143 6.00 12.47 -1.09
C HIS A 143 4.51 12.77 -1.29
N ILE A 144 4.23 13.92 -1.89
CA ILE A 144 2.89 14.47 -2.04
C ILE A 144 2.55 14.50 -3.52
N ILE A 145 1.41 13.89 -3.85
CA ILE A 145 0.81 13.92 -5.17
C ILE A 145 -0.58 14.51 -5.02
N TYR A 146 -0.88 15.59 -5.75
CA TYR A 146 -2.24 16.11 -5.77
C TYR A 146 -2.67 16.62 -7.13
N THR A 147 -3.99 16.65 -7.34
CA THR A 147 -4.60 17.35 -8.46
C THR A 147 -5.97 17.90 -8.05
N LYS A 148 -6.39 19.00 -8.67
CA LYS A 148 -7.71 19.59 -8.46
C LYS A 148 -8.67 19.03 -9.51
N ILE A 149 -9.80 18.50 -9.06
CA ILE A 149 -10.88 17.98 -9.90
C ILE A 149 -12.16 18.69 -9.48
N ARG A 150 -12.61 19.65 -10.28
CA ARG A 150 -13.76 20.53 -9.97
C ARG A 150 -13.55 21.26 -8.63
N ASP A 151 -14.42 21.02 -7.66
CA ASP A 151 -14.47 21.59 -6.31
C ASP A 151 -13.61 20.82 -5.28
N LYS A 152 -12.98 19.70 -5.68
CA LYS A 152 -12.25 18.82 -4.76
C LYS A 152 -10.80 18.64 -5.17
N TYR A 153 -9.98 18.34 -4.17
CA TYR A 153 -8.60 17.91 -4.34
C TYR A 153 -8.52 16.41 -4.17
N LEU A 154 -7.84 15.75 -5.10
CA LEU A 154 -7.40 14.37 -4.93
C LEU A 154 -5.96 14.43 -4.42
N LEU A 155 -5.74 13.97 -3.18
CA LEU A 155 -4.45 14.05 -2.48
C LEU A 155 -3.98 12.65 -2.10
N ARG A 156 -2.74 12.31 -2.46
CA ARG A 156 -2.02 11.15 -1.95
C ARG A 156 -0.74 11.63 -1.26
N VAL A 157 -0.48 11.06 -0.09
CA VAL A 157 0.73 11.31 0.69
C VAL A 157 1.35 9.97 1.02
N THR A 158 2.62 9.79 0.69
CA THR A 158 3.41 8.61 1.02
C THR A 158 4.67 9.02 1.76
N TRP A 159 5.08 8.20 2.72
CA TRP A 159 6.24 8.48 3.56
C TRP A 159 7.47 7.78 3.02
N GLU A 160 8.54 8.54 2.77
CA GLU A 160 9.79 8.05 2.20
C GLU A 160 10.98 8.49 3.06
N LYS A 161 12.04 7.68 3.11
CA LYS A 161 13.23 7.97 3.93
C LYS A 161 14.25 8.88 3.23
N ALA A 162 14.08 9.08 1.93
CA ALA A 162 14.93 9.92 1.11
C ALA A 162 14.08 10.96 0.40
N ASP A 163 14.70 12.07 0.02
CA ASP A 163 14.09 12.99 -0.94
C ASP A 163 14.11 12.36 -2.33
N THR A 164 13.11 11.51 -2.58
CA THR A 164 12.87 10.89 -3.87
C THR A 164 11.74 11.61 -4.58
N THR A 165 11.97 12.89 -4.89
CA THR A 165 11.04 13.64 -5.74
C THR A 165 10.88 12.94 -7.10
N ARG A 166 9.70 12.37 -7.33
CA ARG A 166 9.36 11.73 -8.61
C ARG A 166 8.70 12.73 -9.56
N PRO A 167 9.01 12.71 -10.86
CA PRO A 167 8.33 13.55 -11.84
C PRO A 167 6.82 13.27 -11.84
N ALA A 168 5.99 14.31 -11.99
CA ALA A 168 4.54 14.13 -12.11
C ALA A 168 4.15 13.22 -13.30
N ALA A 169 4.98 13.17 -14.35
CA ALA A 169 4.77 12.31 -15.52
C ALA A 169 4.87 10.80 -15.22
N THR A 170 5.51 10.41 -14.11
CA THR A 170 5.62 9.00 -13.70
C THR A 170 4.47 8.58 -12.77
N VAL A 171 3.60 9.50 -12.36
CA VAL A 171 2.47 9.19 -11.47
C VAL A 171 1.42 8.40 -12.24
N SER A 172 1.15 7.18 -11.79
CA SER A 172 0.16 6.34 -12.43
C SER A 172 -1.27 6.71 -12.02
N ARG A 173 -2.23 6.36 -12.88
CA ARG A 173 -3.65 6.48 -12.55
C ARG A 173 -4.05 5.61 -11.35
N PHE A 174 -3.36 4.50 -11.13
CA PHE A 174 -3.60 3.62 -9.99
C PHE A 174 -3.07 4.25 -8.70
N GLU A 175 -1.99 5.01 -8.78
CA GLU A 175 -1.53 5.80 -7.64
C GLU A 175 -2.56 6.85 -7.23
N LEU A 176 -3.13 7.56 -8.22
CA LEU A 176 -4.17 8.56 -8.01
C LEU A 176 -5.47 7.98 -7.46
N ASP A 177 -5.86 6.76 -7.87
CA ASP A 177 -7.06 6.08 -7.36
C ASP A 177 -7.02 5.78 -5.85
N GLN A 178 -5.82 5.73 -5.28
CA GLN A 178 -5.62 5.55 -3.84
C GLN A 178 -5.59 6.90 -3.08
N GLY A 179 -5.65 8.02 -3.81
CA GLY A 179 -5.74 9.35 -3.22
C GLY A 179 -7.05 9.59 -2.48
N GLN A 180 -6.97 10.38 -1.42
CA GLN A 180 -8.11 10.87 -0.68
C GLN A 180 -8.75 12.05 -1.41
N ARG A 181 -10.08 12.03 -1.56
CA ARG A 181 -10.84 13.17 -2.06
C ARG A 181 -11.15 14.10 -0.90
N LEU A 182 -10.66 15.32 -0.98
CA LEU A 182 -10.76 16.35 0.05
C LEU A 182 -11.44 17.59 -0.55
N SER A 183 -12.26 18.25 0.26
CA SER A 183 -12.63 19.65 0.01
C SER A 183 -11.39 20.56 0.11
N GLU A 184 -11.51 21.80 -0.36
CA GLU A 184 -10.39 22.74 -0.31
C GLU A 184 -9.92 23.04 1.12
N SER A 185 -10.85 23.16 2.07
CA SER A 185 -10.52 23.39 3.48
C SER A 185 -9.78 22.19 4.07
N GLU A 186 -10.26 20.97 3.83
CA GLU A 186 -9.61 19.74 4.27
C GLU A 186 -8.22 19.56 3.65
N PHE A 187 -8.07 19.88 2.36
CA PHE A 187 -6.78 19.87 1.68
C PHE A 187 -5.80 20.85 2.35
N LYS A 188 -6.24 22.09 2.60
CA LYS A 188 -5.42 23.11 3.25
C LYS A 188 -4.99 22.68 4.66
N ILE A 189 -5.90 22.09 5.43
CA ILE A 189 -5.62 21.56 6.77
C ILE A 189 -4.60 20.41 6.69
N ARG A 190 -4.85 19.40 5.84
CA ARG A 190 -3.98 18.21 5.75
C ARG A 190 -2.56 18.58 5.35
N MET A 191 -2.40 19.50 4.40
CA MET A 191 -1.08 19.95 3.96
C MET A 191 -0.32 20.71 5.07
N LYS A 192 -1.01 21.52 5.88
CA LYS A 192 -0.40 22.18 7.05
C LYS A 192 0.04 21.20 8.13
N GLN A 193 -0.70 20.12 8.32
CA GLN A 193 -0.33 19.06 9.28
C GLN A 193 0.99 18.38 8.90
N ILE A 194 1.31 18.30 7.61
CA ILE A 194 2.57 17.73 7.11
C ILE A 194 3.71 18.73 7.32
N ASN A 195 3.54 19.95 6.82
CA ASN A 195 4.51 21.03 6.98
C ASN A 195 3.81 22.39 6.77
N ALA A 196 3.64 23.15 7.86
CA ALA A 196 2.91 24.42 7.82
C ALA A 196 3.60 25.47 6.94
N THR A 197 4.94 25.54 6.97
CA THR A 197 5.74 26.52 6.23
C THR A 197 5.62 26.29 4.73
N GLU A 198 5.83 25.06 4.27
CA GLU A 198 5.72 24.74 2.84
C GLU A 198 4.26 24.81 2.34
N ALA A 199 3.30 24.42 3.18
CA ALA A 199 1.88 24.54 2.87
C ALA A 199 1.46 26.01 2.64
N ASN A 200 1.88 26.93 3.50
CA ASN A 200 1.55 28.34 3.34
C ASN A 200 2.15 28.94 2.04
N ARG A 201 3.38 28.55 1.67
CA ARG A 201 3.99 28.93 0.39
C ARG A 201 3.20 28.39 -0.79
N LEU A 202 2.78 27.13 -0.72
CA LEU A 202 1.97 26.49 -1.76
C LEU A 202 0.63 27.21 -1.96
N PHE A 203 -0.10 27.51 -0.88
CA PHE A 203 -1.40 28.16 -0.99
C PHE A 203 -1.29 29.58 -1.56
N HIS A 204 -0.28 30.34 -1.14
CA HIS A 204 -0.02 31.66 -1.71
C HIS A 204 0.21 31.58 -3.23
N ASN A 205 0.95 30.58 -3.70
CA ASN A 205 1.20 30.37 -5.12
C ASN A 205 -0.05 29.94 -5.90
N ILE A 206 -0.93 29.12 -5.29
CA ILE A 206 -2.21 28.71 -5.89
C ILE A 206 -3.13 29.93 -6.01
N ASP A 207 -3.29 30.70 -4.93
CA ASP A 207 -4.16 31.88 -4.88
C ASP A 207 -3.69 32.98 -5.85
N ARG A 208 -2.37 33.15 -6.01
CA ARG A 208 -1.79 34.11 -6.97
C ARG A 208 -2.10 33.72 -8.42
N LYS A 209 -2.03 32.42 -8.76
CA LYS A 209 -2.37 31.95 -10.11
C LYS A 209 -3.86 32.09 -10.40
N ALA A 210 -4.72 31.79 -9.43
CA ALA A 210 -6.17 31.92 -9.58
C ALA A 210 -6.65 33.37 -9.77
N LYS A 211 -5.86 34.38 -9.36
CA LYS A 211 -6.15 35.81 -9.58
C LYS A 211 -5.60 36.36 -10.90
N ALA A 212 -4.76 35.60 -11.59
CA ALA A 212 -4.14 36.00 -12.86
C ALA A 212 -4.87 35.39 -14.08
N GLU A 213 -5.84 34.52 -13.83
CA GLU A 213 -6.82 33.97 -14.79
C GLU A 213 -8.15 34.69 -14.64
#